data_AF-E1QR36-F1
#
_entry.id   AF-E1QR36-F1
#
_cell.length_a   1.000
_cell.length_b   1.000
_cell.length_c   1.000
_cell.angle_alpha   90.00
_cell.angle_beta   90.00
_cell.angle_gamma   90.00
#
_symmetry.space_group_name_H-M   'P 1'
#
loop_
_entity.id
_entity.type
_entity.pdbx_description
1 polymer ?
#
loop_
_entity_poly.entity_id
_entity_poly.type
_entity_poly.pdbx_seq_one_letter_code
_entity_poly.pdbx_strand_id
1 'polypeptide(L)'
;MTLVVSDDLIKRLMGVIDDRWVSIEEVEHLLGIKMNIDLINKLSRSGFFEVMYSTLDGTFYIKRRVIENSVADNARNGINDSGNGRGNKLNLQRLVDKMKSEIQGMIPKPQFEEWLSSNVSDNWRLIYNQLLNDGVIEEVIVSGMVFVKVNK
;
A
#
# COMPACT_ATOMS: atom_id res chain seq x y z
N MET A 1 -18.81 -7.31 -11.62
CA MET A 1 -18.38 -6.57 -12.83
C MET A 1 -17.29 -5.60 -12.40
N THR A 2 -16.02 -5.97 -12.59
CA THR A 2 -14.88 -5.17 -12.13
C THR A 2 -14.65 -4.02 -13.11
N LEU A 3 -15.16 -2.85 -12.78
CA LEU A 3 -14.86 -1.60 -13.50
C LEU A 3 -13.37 -1.29 -13.29
N VAL A 4 -12.52 -1.69 -14.24
CA VAL A 4 -11.10 -1.37 -14.30
C VAL A 4 -10.96 0.16 -14.44
N VAL A 5 -10.09 0.79 -13.65
CA VAL A 5 -9.76 2.20 -13.85
C VAL A 5 -9.02 2.30 -15.18
N SER A 6 -9.57 3.03 -16.14
CA SER A 6 -8.95 3.18 -17.46
C SER A 6 -7.60 3.88 -17.35
N ASP A 7 -6.59 3.42 -18.08
CA ASP A 7 -5.25 4.04 -18.12
C ASP A 7 -5.28 5.53 -18.50
N ASP A 8 -6.26 5.95 -19.30
CA ASP A 8 -6.48 7.35 -19.67
C ASP A 8 -6.82 8.23 -18.45
N LEU A 9 -7.72 7.74 -17.58
CA LEU A 9 -8.10 8.42 -16.36
C LEU A 9 -6.90 8.55 -15.40
N ILE A 10 -6.07 7.51 -15.29
CA ILE A 10 -4.85 7.56 -14.47
C ILE A 10 -3.89 8.63 -15.00
N LYS A 11 -3.66 8.69 -16.32
CA LYS A 11 -2.79 9.72 -16.93
C LYS A 11 -3.31 11.14 -16.69
N ARG A 12 -4.62 11.35 -16.82
CA ARG A 12 -5.25 12.66 -16.55
C ARG A 12 -5.11 13.05 -15.08
N LEU A 13 -5.35 12.12 -14.16
CA LEU A 13 -5.16 12.33 -12.72
C LEU A 13 -3.71 12.62 -12.36
N MET A 14 -2.74 11.91 -12.96
CA MET A 14 -1.32 12.19 -12.76
C MET A 14 -0.89 13.57 -13.29
N GLY A 15 -1.56 14.11 -14.30
CA GLY A 15 -1.29 15.46 -14.81
C GLY A 15 -1.78 16.59 -13.89
N VAL A 16 -2.72 16.30 -12.98
CA VAL A 16 -3.34 17.29 -12.09
C VAL A 16 -2.91 17.12 -10.64
N ILE A 17 -2.78 15.87 -10.18
CA ILE A 17 -2.45 15.54 -8.79
C ILE A 17 -0.94 15.42 -8.66
N ASP A 18 -0.37 16.29 -7.83
CA ASP A 18 1.05 16.31 -7.52
C ASP A 18 1.37 15.54 -6.21
N ASP A 19 2.57 15.72 -5.67
CA ASP A 19 3.00 15.21 -4.37
C ASP A 19 2.28 15.82 -3.15
N ARG A 20 1.56 16.93 -3.35
CA ARG A 20 0.74 17.59 -2.34
C ARG A 20 -0.65 16.96 -2.22
N TRP A 21 -1.21 17.01 -1.01
CA TRP A 21 -2.61 16.64 -0.77
C TRP A 21 -3.54 17.65 -1.43
N VAL A 22 -4.38 17.17 -2.33
CA VAL A 22 -5.40 17.96 -3.02
C VAL A 22 -6.77 17.36 -2.68
N SER A 23 -7.79 18.20 -2.48
CA SER A 23 -9.13 17.68 -2.21
C SER A 23 -9.71 17.02 -3.46
N ILE A 24 -10.54 16.00 -3.25
CA ILE A 24 -11.23 15.32 -4.36
C ILE A 24 -12.14 16.29 -5.10
N GLU A 25 -12.81 17.21 -4.40
CA GLU A 25 -13.66 18.25 -5.01
C GLU A 25 -12.88 19.15 -5.98
N GLU A 26 -11.65 19.54 -5.62
CA GLU A 26 -10.79 20.35 -6.48
C GLU A 26 -10.37 19.57 -7.74
N VAL A 27 -10.02 18.28 -7.58
CA VAL A 27 -9.68 17.41 -8.72
C VAL A 27 -10.89 17.18 -9.63
N GLU A 28 -12.09 16.99 -9.08
CA GLU A 28 -13.33 16.89 -9.85
C GLU A 28 -13.58 18.15 -10.68
N HIS A 29 -13.40 19.33 -10.07
CA HIS A 29 -13.56 20.62 -10.74
C HIS A 29 -12.54 20.82 -11.87
N LEU A 30 -11.27 20.47 -11.66
CA LEU A 30 -10.20 20.63 -12.65
C LEU A 30 -10.33 19.66 -13.83
N LEU A 31 -10.79 18.44 -13.59
CA LEU A 31 -10.88 17.39 -14.61
C LEU A 31 -12.27 17.29 -15.26
N GLY A 32 -13.28 17.95 -14.69
CA GLY A 32 -14.67 17.85 -15.11
C GLY A 32 -15.23 16.43 -14.95
N ILE A 33 -14.76 15.69 -13.96
CA ILE A 33 -15.17 14.31 -13.68
C ILE A 33 -15.79 14.23 -12.29
N LYS A 34 -16.68 13.25 -12.08
CA LYS A 34 -17.20 12.92 -10.75
C LYS A 34 -16.49 11.68 -10.21
N MET A 35 -15.89 11.79 -9.04
CA MET A 35 -15.20 10.74 -8.32
C MET A 35 -16.13 10.11 -7.28
N ASN A 36 -16.73 8.98 -7.64
CA ASN A 36 -17.52 8.21 -6.70
C ASN A 36 -16.63 7.40 -5.73
N ILE A 37 -17.21 6.96 -4.61
CA ILE A 37 -16.51 6.20 -3.57
C ILE A 37 -15.82 4.92 -4.11
N ASP A 38 -16.41 4.28 -5.12
CA ASP A 38 -15.82 3.11 -5.77
C ASP A 38 -14.55 3.44 -6.54
N LEU A 39 -14.52 4.56 -7.26
CA LEU A 39 -13.33 5.03 -7.96
C LEU A 39 -12.26 5.46 -6.96
N ILE A 40 -12.65 6.16 -5.90
CA ILE A 40 -11.74 6.57 -4.81
C ILE A 40 -11.08 5.34 -4.17
N ASN A 41 -11.87 4.30 -3.88
CA ASN A 41 -11.38 3.02 -3.36
C ASN A 41 -10.46 2.28 -4.35
N LYS A 42 -10.67 2.43 -5.66
CA LYS A 42 -9.77 1.87 -6.66
C LYS A 42 -8.48 2.67 -6.79
N LEU A 43 -8.56 3.99 -6.71
CA LEU A 43 -7.39 4.86 -6.76
C LEU A 43 -6.48 4.63 -5.55
N SER A 44 -7.03 4.45 -4.35
CA SER A 44 -6.25 4.10 -3.16
C SER A 44 -5.55 2.73 -3.27
N ARG A 45 -6.12 1.79 -4.02
CA ARG A 45 -5.57 0.45 -4.30
C ARG A 45 -4.68 0.39 -5.54
N SER A 46 -4.64 1.46 -6.35
CA SER A 46 -3.92 1.47 -7.64
C SER A 46 -2.40 1.51 -7.49
N GLY A 47 -1.89 1.91 -6.32
CA GLY A 47 -0.45 2.08 -6.06
C GLY A 47 0.13 3.39 -6.60
N PHE A 48 -0.60 4.13 -7.45
CA PHE A 48 -0.16 5.44 -7.98
C PHE A 48 -0.54 6.62 -7.08
N PHE A 49 -1.58 6.45 -6.26
CA PHE A 49 -2.14 7.51 -5.44
C PHE A 49 -2.28 7.07 -3.98
N GLU A 50 -2.14 8.03 -3.08
CA GLU A 50 -2.57 7.92 -1.70
C GLU A 50 -3.86 8.70 -1.51
N VAL A 51 -4.81 8.10 -0.80
CA VAL A 51 -6.10 8.71 -0.51
C VAL A 51 -6.30 8.71 1.01
N MET A 52 -6.75 9.84 1.54
CA MET A 52 -7.08 10.04 2.95
C MET A 52 -8.49 10.61 3.07
N TYR A 53 -9.25 10.19 4.08
CA TYR A 53 -10.50 10.84 4.46
C TYR A 53 -10.25 11.76 5.66
N SER A 54 -10.58 13.03 5.53
CA SER A 54 -10.51 14.02 6.62
C SER A 54 -11.85 14.06 7.34
N THR A 55 -11.85 13.73 8.62
CA THR A 55 -13.06 13.83 9.46
C THR A 55 -13.37 15.25 9.91
N LEU A 56 -12.44 16.20 9.68
CA LEU A 56 -12.58 17.61 10.08
C LEU A 56 -13.48 18.38 9.11
N ASP A 57 -13.33 18.11 7.82
CA ASP A 57 -14.08 18.76 6.73
C ASP A 57 -15.01 17.80 5.98
N GLY A 58 -14.95 16.49 6.28
CA GLY A 58 -15.81 15.48 5.67
C GLY A 58 -15.42 15.13 4.23
N THR A 59 -14.19 15.43 3.82
CA THR A 59 -13.74 15.31 2.43
C THR A 59 -12.57 14.36 2.26
N PHE A 60 -12.49 13.76 1.08
CA PHE A 60 -11.35 12.97 0.66
C PHE A 60 -10.26 13.85 0.08
N TYR A 61 -9.02 13.50 0.41
CA TYR A 61 -7.80 14.07 -0.15
C TYR A 61 -7.05 13.00 -0.91
N ILE A 62 -6.46 13.40 -2.03
CA ILE A 62 -5.65 12.54 -2.87
C ILE A 62 -4.32 13.23 -3.15
N LYS A 63 -3.25 12.46 -3.13
CA LYS A 63 -1.93 12.88 -3.62
C LYS A 63 -1.30 11.76 -4.44
N ARG A 64 -0.31 12.10 -5.24
CA ARG A 64 0.53 11.11 -5.91
C ARG A 64 1.36 10.38 -4.87
N ARG A 65 1.42 9.05 -4.98
CA ARG A 65 2.37 8.28 -4.19
C ARG A 65 3.77 8.57 -4.72
N VAL A 66 4.61 9.18 -3.89
CA VAL A 66 6.04 9.28 -4.19
C VAL A 66 6.62 7.88 -4.00
N ILE A 67 6.99 7.24 -5.11
CA ILE A 67 7.81 6.03 -5.04
C ILE A 67 9.21 6.53 -4.69
N GLU A 68 9.52 6.64 -3.40
CA GLU A 68 10.88 6.88 -2.95
C GLU A 68 11.73 5.68 -3.40
N ASN A 69 12.56 5.91 -4.42
CA ASN A 69 13.72 5.06 -4.69
C ASN A 69 14.74 5.33 -3.58
N SER A 70 14.54 4.74 -2.41
CA SER A 70 15.42 4.92 -1.27
C SER A 70 16.77 4.19 -1.52
N VAL A 71 17.77 5.02 -1.83
CA VAL A 71 19.20 4.94 -1.45
C VAL A 71 20.12 4.04 -2.30
N ALA A 72 20.51 4.59 -3.44
CA ALA A 72 21.88 4.43 -3.95
C ALA A 72 22.78 5.45 -3.24
N ASP A 73 23.27 5.12 -2.04
CA ASP A 73 24.42 5.79 -1.43
C ASP A 73 24.87 4.96 -0.22
N ASN A 74 25.67 3.92 -0.48
CA ASN A 74 26.85 3.61 0.33
C ASN A 74 27.68 2.46 -0.26
N ALA A 75 29.00 2.70 -0.26
CA ALA A 75 30.10 1.75 -0.37
C ALA A 75 30.40 1.11 -1.73
N ARG A 76 31.21 1.85 -2.49
CA ARG A 76 32.36 1.36 -3.26
C ARG A 76 32.89 -0.02 -2.79
N ASN A 77 32.60 -1.09 -3.53
CA ASN A 77 33.60 -2.06 -3.96
C ASN A 77 33.00 -3.08 -4.93
N GLY A 78 33.53 -3.09 -6.15
CA GLY A 78 33.84 -4.32 -6.87
C GLY A 78 32.68 -5.17 -7.41
N ILE A 79 32.65 -5.21 -8.74
CA ILE A 79 32.28 -6.35 -9.59
C ILE A 79 30.85 -6.27 -10.14
N ASN A 80 30.82 -5.94 -11.43
CA ASN A 80 29.71 -6.08 -12.35
C ASN A 80 29.09 -7.48 -12.23
N ASP A 81 27.78 -7.55 -12.04
CA ASP A 81 26.98 -8.41 -12.91
C ASP A 81 25.57 -7.85 -13.11
N SER A 82 25.12 -8.01 -14.34
CA SER A 82 23.95 -7.35 -14.90
C SER A 82 22.67 -8.08 -14.53
N GLY A 83 21.62 -7.31 -14.23
CA GLY A 83 20.24 -7.75 -14.29
C GLY A 83 19.60 -8.02 -12.93
N ASN A 84 18.72 -7.11 -12.48
CA ASN A 84 17.76 -7.46 -11.43
C ASN A 84 16.55 -6.52 -11.35
N GLY A 85 15.56 -6.79 -12.20
CA GLY A 85 14.15 -6.45 -11.94
C GLY A 85 13.45 -7.41 -10.98
N ARG A 86 14.19 -8.08 -10.08
CA ARG A 86 13.73 -9.15 -9.17
C ARG A 86 14.01 -8.90 -7.68
N GLY A 87 14.59 -7.75 -7.31
CA GLY A 87 15.05 -7.48 -5.93
C GLY A 87 13.94 -7.30 -4.89
N ASN A 88 12.86 -6.60 -5.21
CA ASN A 88 11.81 -6.31 -4.21
C ASN A 88 10.93 -7.52 -3.87
N LYS A 89 10.75 -8.46 -4.81
CA LYS A 89 9.98 -9.69 -4.58
C LYS A 89 10.74 -10.68 -3.67
N LEU A 90 12.08 -10.66 -3.74
CA LEU A 90 12.95 -11.53 -2.94
C LEU A 90 12.90 -11.18 -1.43
N ASN A 91 12.73 -9.90 -1.10
CA ASN A 91 12.65 -9.45 0.29
C ASN A 91 11.28 -9.74 0.92
N LEU A 92 10.18 -9.58 0.18
CA LEU A 92 8.85 -9.90 0.69
C LEU A 92 8.66 -11.40 0.89
N GLN A 93 9.17 -12.23 -0.02
CA GLN A 93 9.10 -13.70 0.15
C GLN A 93 9.81 -14.16 1.42
N ARG A 94 11.00 -13.62 1.72
CA ARG A 94 11.73 -13.92 2.97
C ARG A 94 10.96 -13.48 4.21
N LEU A 95 10.28 -12.34 4.15
CA LEU A 95 9.41 -11.87 5.24
C LEU A 95 8.22 -12.82 5.44
N VAL A 96 7.58 -13.26 4.36
CA VAL A 96 6.47 -14.22 4.40
C VAL A 96 6.93 -15.57 4.95
N ASP A 97 8.09 -16.06 4.53
CA ASP A 97 8.64 -17.32 5.04
C ASP A 97 8.95 -17.22 6.54
N LYS A 98 9.55 -16.10 6.98
CA LYS A 98 9.79 -15.81 8.40
C LYS A 98 8.48 -15.74 9.19
N MET A 99 7.49 -15.02 8.67
CA MET A 99 6.16 -14.91 9.26
C MET A 99 5.47 -16.26 9.42
N LYS A 100 5.48 -17.10 8.37
CA LYS A 100 4.91 -18.46 8.40
C LYS A 100 5.62 -19.38 9.39
N SER A 101 6.90 -19.11 9.68
CA SER A 101 7.68 -19.89 10.65
C SER A 101 7.44 -19.47 12.10
N GLU A 102 7.27 -18.17 12.35
CA GLU A 102 7.14 -17.62 13.71
C GLU A 102 5.70 -17.52 14.20
N ILE A 103 4.75 -17.26 13.30
CA ILE A 103 3.34 -17.05 13.65
C ILE A 103 2.57 -18.34 13.37
N GLN A 104 2.21 -19.04 14.44
CA GLN A 104 1.37 -20.23 14.37
C GLN A 104 -0.07 -19.89 14.70
N GLY A 105 -0.98 -20.10 13.74
CA GLY A 105 -2.41 -19.88 13.94
C GLY A 105 -2.83 -18.42 13.74
N MET A 106 -3.66 -17.92 14.66
CA MET A 106 -4.14 -16.54 14.65
C MET A 106 -3.59 -15.80 15.87
N ILE A 107 -3.11 -14.59 15.67
CA ILE A 107 -2.61 -13.73 16.75
C ILE A 107 -3.39 -12.41 16.78
N PRO A 108 -3.53 -11.75 17.94
CA PRO A 108 -4.18 -10.44 18.01
C PRO A 108 -3.53 -9.45 17.04
N LYS A 109 -4.35 -8.63 16.37
CA LYS A 109 -3.87 -7.62 15.41
C LYS A 109 -2.79 -6.69 16.00
N PRO A 110 -2.93 -6.13 17.21
CA PRO A 110 -1.88 -5.28 17.79
C PRO A 110 -0.52 -6.00 17.88
N GLN A 111 -0.53 -7.28 18.28
CA GLN A 111 0.68 -8.09 18.37
C GLN A 111 1.30 -8.36 16.99
N PHE A 112 0.46 -8.55 15.96
CA PHE A 112 0.94 -8.69 14.58
C PHE A 112 1.55 -7.39 14.06
N GLU A 113 0.95 -6.24 14.35
CA GLU A 113 1.47 -4.92 13.96
C GLU A 113 2.81 -4.61 14.62
N GLU A 114 2.96 -4.94 15.92
CA GLU A 114 4.24 -4.86 16.64
C GLU A 114 5.29 -5.78 16.05
N TRP A 115 4.93 -7.02 15.72
CA TRP A 115 5.84 -7.96 15.07
C TRP A 115 6.28 -7.43 13.69
N LEU A 116 5.34 -6.94 12.88
CA LEU A 116 5.63 -6.46 11.54
C LEU A 116 6.51 -5.21 11.59
N SER A 117 6.18 -4.23 12.44
CA SER A 117 7.00 -3.02 12.63
C SER A 117 8.40 -3.29 13.20
N SER A 118 8.59 -4.42 13.90
CA SER A 118 9.92 -4.86 14.36
C SER A 118 10.74 -5.56 13.27
N ASN A 119 10.08 -6.08 12.23
CA ASN A 119 10.74 -6.87 11.17
C ASN A 119 10.92 -6.10 9.86
N VAL A 120 10.19 -4.99 9.67
CA VAL A 120 10.29 -4.10 8.51
C VAL A 120 10.30 -2.65 8.96
N SER A 121 10.96 -1.79 8.18
CA SER A 121 11.10 -0.36 8.46
C SER A 121 9.75 0.37 8.49
N ASP A 122 9.77 1.70 8.65
CA ASP A 122 8.62 2.62 8.88
C ASP A 122 7.38 2.41 7.97
N ASN A 123 7.52 1.65 6.90
CA ASN A 123 6.48 1.26 5.94
C ASN A 123 5.68 0.00 6.31
N TRP A 124 5.73 -0.48 7.55
CA TRP A 124 5.01 -1.70 7.98
C TRP A 124 3.51 -1.68 7.66
N ARG A 125 2.87 -0.51 7.69
CA ARG A 125 1.43 -0.35 7.32
C ARG A 125 1.16 -0.68 5.85
N LEU A 126 2.06 -0.30 4.95
CA LEU A 126 1.94 -0.62 3.52
C LEU A 126 2.09 -2.12 3.30
N ILE A 127 3.05 -2.73 4.00
CA ILE A 127 3.32 -4.17 3.93
C ILE A 127 2.14 -4.97 4.51
N TYR A 128 1.57 -4.52 5.62
CA TYR A 128 0.37 -5.12 6.22
C TYR A 128 -0.78 -5.20 5.21
N ASN A 129 -1.08 -4.06 4.57
CA ASN A 129 -2.13 -3.98 3.55
C ASN A 129 -1.82 -4.84 2.32
N GLN A 130 -0.54 -4.91 1.93
CA GLN A 130 -0.12 -5.77 0.83
C GLN A 130 -0.31 -7.26 1.17
N LEU A 131 0.07 -7.70 2.37
CA LEU A 131 -0.10 -9.07 2.82
C LEU A 131 -1.58 -9.48 2.89
N LEU A 132 -2.47 -8.56 3.29
CA LEU A 132 -3.91 -8.76 3.25
C LEU A 132 -4.42 -8.91 1.82
N ASN A 133 -4.02 -8.01 0.92
CA ASN A 133 -4.45 -8.03 -0.47
C ASN A 133 -3.94 -9.27 -1.22
N ASP A 134 -2.73 -9.71 -0.92
CA ASP A 134 -2.09 -10.90 -1.50
C ASP A 134 -2.64 -12.20 -0.89
N GLY A 135 -3.55 -12.12 0.09
CA GLY A 135 -4.16 -13.27 0.76
C GLY A 135 -3.18 -14.06 1.64
N VAL A 136 -2.02 -13.48 1.95
CA VAL A 136 -1.02 -14.08 2.84
C VAL A 136 -1.49 -14.04 4.29
N ILE A 137 -2.25 -13.01 4.64
CA ILE A 137 -2.89 -12.90 5.96
C ILE A 137 -4.39 -12.60 5.82
N GLU A 138 -5.16 -13.00 6.83
CA GLU A 138 -6.59 -12.77 6.95
C GLU A 138 -6.89 -12.11 8.30
N GLU A 139 -7.79 -11.13 8.31
CA GLU A 139 -8.36 -10.60 9.55
C GLU A 139 -9.61 -11.41 9.95
N VAL A 140 -9.65 -11.89 11.18
CA VAL A 140 -10.77 -12.65 11.76
C VAL A 140 -11.23 -11.95 13.03
N ILE A 141 -12.53 -11.74 13.17
CA ILE A 141 -13.10 -11.15 14.38
C ILE A 141 -13.57 -12.27 15.31
N VAL A 142 -13.01 -12.33 16.50
CA VAL A 142 -13.40 -13.28 17.55
C VAL A 142 -13.72 -12.52 18.82
N SER A 143 -14.96 -12.63 19.30
CA SER A 143 -15.42 -11.97 20.53
C SER A 143 -15.17 -10.45 20.56
N GLY A 144 -15.32 -9.79 19.40
CA GLY A 144 -15.12 -8.34 19.26
C GLY A 144 -13.66 -7.89 19.10
N MET A 145 -12.70 -8.81 19.11
CA MET A 145 -11.28 -8.52 18.88
C MET A 145 -10.85 -8.99 17.48
N VAL A 146 -9.98 -8.21 16.84
CA VAL A 146 -9.42 -8.54 15.52
C VAL A 146 -8.16 -9.37 15.70
N PHE A 147 -8.13 -10.52 15.03
CA PHE A 147 -6.99 -11.41 14.94
C PHE A 147 -6.48 -11.44 13.50
N VAL A 148 -5.17 -11.59 13.35
CA VAL A 148 -4.51 -11.82 12.07
C VAL A 148 -4.12 -13.29 12.01
N LYS A 149 -4.60 -13.96 10.98
CA LYS A 149 -4.27 -15.35 10.67
C LYS A 149 -3.35 -15.38 9.46
N VAL A 150 -2.25 -16.11 9.55
CA VAL A 150 -1.32 -16.29 8.41
C VAL A 150 -1.77 -17.50 7.60
N ASN A 151 -2.03 -17.29 6.31
CA ASN A 151 -2.40 -18.34 5.37
C ASN A 151 -1.15 -19.10 4.92
N LYS A 152 -1.22 -20.43 4.98
CA LYS A 152 -0.12 -21.31 4.59
C LYS A 152 -0.14 -21.58 3.10
#